data_AF-A0A7X6NYH4-F1
#
_entry.id   AF-A0A7X6NYH4-F1
#
_cell.length_a   1.000
_cell.length_b   1.000
_cell.length_c   1.000
_cell.angle_alpha   90.00
_cell.angle_beta   90.00
_cell.angle_gamma   90.00
#
_symmetry.space_group_name_H-M   'P 1'
#
loop_
_entity.id
_entity.type
_entity.pdbx_description
1 polymer ?
#
loop_
_entity_poly.entity_id
_entity_poly.type
_entity_poly.pdbx_seq_one_letter_code
_entity_poly.pdbx_strand_id
1 'polypeptide(L)'
;MTAPPPTPARREPSRRPPQRVVSRAPRLAPSDLAELFEVGQRAGLDLVGACRAAAWTSTRSRLEERKAAGLNATMAFTFKNPARSSDPTRVLKNASTLLVGARSYVQARADEESERAAFGTAVAAQVARYATADHYGELA
;
A
#
# COMPACT_ATOMS: atom_id res chain seq x y z
N MET A 1 54.74 26.25 51.01
CA MET A 1 54.21 25.13 50.20
C MET A 1 52.71 25.32 50.09
N THR A 2 52.24 25.92 48.99
CA THR A 2 50.85 26.32 48.81
C THR A 2 50.12 25.23 48.01
N ALA A 3 49.03 24.71 48.54
CA ALA A 3 48.26 23.64 47.89
C ALA A 3 47.66 24.13 46.55
N PRO A 4 47.62 23.27 45.51
CA PRO A 4 47.02 23.63 44.23
C PRO A 4 45.50 23.77 44.34
N PRO A 5 44.88 24.64 43.51
CA PRO A 5 43.43 24.87 43.55
C PRO A 5 42.64 23.66 43.02
N PRO A 6 41.38 23.49 43.46
CA PRO A 6 40.56 22.36 43.04
C PRO A 6 40.16 22.45 41.56
N THR A 7 40.22 21.32 40.87
CA THR A 7 39.82 21.13 39.46
C THR A 7 38.33 21.45 39.27
N PRO A 8 37.94 22.23 38.24
CA PRO A 8 36.53 22.55 38.01
C PRO A 8 35.74 21.30 37.57
N ALA A 9 34.55 21.14 38.16
CA ALA A 9 33.63 20.04 37.86
C ALA A 9 33.17 20.09 36.39
N ARG A 10 33.26 18.94 35.72
CA ARG A 10 32.82 18.73 34.33
C ARG A 10 31.31 18.94 34.24
N ARG A 11 30.84 19.98 33.55
CA ARG A 11 29.42 20.17 33.24
C ARG A 11 28.94 19.02 32.35
N GLU A 12 27.95 18.26 32.81
CA GLU A 12 27.27 17.29 31.96
C GLU A 12 26.54 18.02 30.82
N PRO A 13 26.60 17.50 29.58
CA PRO A 13 25.85 18.07 28.47
C PRO A 13 24.35 17.90 28.75
N SER A 14 23.64 19.03 28.81
CA SER A 14 22.17 19.06 28.87
C SER A 14 21.59 18.24 27.72
N ARG A 15 21.11 17.04 28.02
CA ARG A 15 20.33 16.24 27.07
C ARG A 15 18.98 16.91 26.91
N ARG A 16 18.86 17.81 25.92
CA ARG A 16 17.54 18.24 25.44
C ARG A 16 16.73 16.98 25.12
N PRO A 17 15.51 16.83 25.67
CA PRO A 17 14.66 15.71 25.29
C PRO A 17 14.45 15.77 23.77
N PRO A 18 14.39 14.62 23.07
CA PRO A 18 14.16 14.62 21.63
C PRO A 18 12.83 15.33 21.38
N GLN A 19 12.90 16.51 20.78
CA GLN A 19 11.69 17.20 20.37
C GLN A 19 11.01 16.31 19.33
N ARG A 20 9.81 15.84 19.67
CA ARG A 20 8.96 15.06 18.77
C ARG A 20 8.59 15.98 17.62
N VAL A 21 9.39 15.98 16.56
CA VAL A 21 9.05 16.63 15.29
C VAL A 21 7.85 15.86 14.76
N VAL A 22 6.65 16.34 15.08
CA VAL A 22 5.42 15.88 14.44
C VAL A 22 5.42 16.60 13.09
N SER A 23 6.24 16.14 12.15
CA SER A 23 6.16 16.60 10.77
C SER A 23 4.82 16.12 10.25
N ARG A 24 3.80 16.99 10.38
CA ARG A 24 2.51 16.78 9.76
C ARG A 24 2.80 16.90 8.27
N ALA A 25 2.98 15.77 7.59
CA ALA A 25 3.21 15.78 6.16
C ALA A 25 2.13 16.66 5.51
N PRO A 26 2.53 17.57 4.61
CA PRO A 26 1.61 18.50 4.00
C PRO A 26 0.44 17.72 3.41
N ARG A 27 -0.76 18.23 3.63
CA ARG A 27 -1.93 17.70 2.92
C ARG A 27 -1.83 18.22 1.49
N LEU A 28 -1.96 17.31 0.53
CA LEU A 28 -2.09 17.71 -0.87
C LEU A 28 -3.34 18.58 -1.01
N ALA A 29 -3.21 19.70 -1.73
CA ALA A 29 -4.36 20.51 -2.07
C ALA A 29 -5.25 19.74 -3.07
N PRO A 30 -6.54 20.09 -3.19
CA PRO A 30 -7.41 19.48 -4.20
C PRO A 30 -6.87 19.61 -5.62
N SER A 31 -6.19 20.72 -5.94
CA SER A 31 -5.50 20.94 -7.22
C SER A 31 -4.37 19.94 -7.46
N ASP A 32 -3.55 19.68 -6.43
CA ASP A 32 -2.43 18.75 -6.54
C ASP A 32 -2.94 17.31 -6.75
N LEU A 33 -4.04 16.95 -6.08
CA LEU A 33 -4.69 15.65 -6.29
C LEU A 33 -5.25 15.52 -7.71
N ALA A 34 -5.90 16.57 -8.22
CA ALA A 34 -6.42 16.57 -9.59
C ALA A 34 -5.28 16.41 -10.61
N GLU A 35 -4.17 17.13 -10.42
CA GLU A 35 -3.00 17.00 -11.29
C GLU A 35 -2.43 15.58 -11.25
N LEU A 36 -2.30 14.98 -10.06
CA LEU A 36 -1.83 13.60 -9.93
C LEU A 36 -2.77 12.59 -10.60
N PHE A 37 -4.09 12.82 -10.55
CA PHE A 37 -5.05 11.96 -11.24
C PHE A 37 -4.92 12.09 -12.76
N GLU A 38 -4.74 13.30 -13.28
CA GLU A 38 -4.46 13.55 -14.69
C GLU A 38 -3.15 12.89 -15.14
N VAL A 39 -2.09 12.98 -14.35
CA VAL A 39 -0.81 12.30 -14.62
C VAL A 39 -1.01 10.79 -14.70
N GLY A 40 -1.72 10.21 -13.72
CA GLY A 40 -1.98 8.78 -13.70
C GLY A 40 -2.80 8.30 -14.90
N GLN A 41 -3.85 9.04 -15.27
CA GLN A 41 -4.67 8.71 -16.44
C GLN A 41 -3.88 8.82 -17.75
N ARG A 42 -3.08 9.88 -17.91
CA ARG A 42 -2.18 10.03 -19.08
C ARG A 42 -1.11 8.95 -19.16
N ALA A 43 -0.67 8.41 -18.01
CA ALA A 43 0.21 7.24 -17.95
C ALA A 43 -0.50 5.91 -18.22
N GLY A 44 -1.82 5.94 -18.43
CA GLY A 44 -2.63 4.78 -18.80
C GLY A 44 -3.37 4.13 -17.63
N LEU A 45 -3.49 4.75 -16.46
CA LEU A 45 -4.41 4.23 -15.43
C LEU A 45 -5.86 4.50 -15.85
N ASP A 46 -6.73 3.51 -15.75
CA ASP A 46 -8.15 3.67 -16.08
C ASP A 46 -8.91 4.39 -14.96
N LEU A 47 -8.47 4.22 -13.71
CA LEU A 47 -8.99 4.93 -12.55
C LEU A 47 -7.84 5.34 -11.63
N VAL A 48 -7.96 6.54 -11.05
CA VAL A 48 -7.03 7.04 -10.03
C VAL A 48 -7.85 7.65 -8.90
N GLY A 49 -7.45 7.37 -7.67
CA GLY A 49 -8.08 7.92 -6.49
C GLY A 49 -7.08 8.12 -5.36
N ALA A 50 -7.53 8.78 -4.31
CA ALA A 50 -6.74 8.99 -3.11
C ALA A 50 -7.58 8.79 -1.85
N CYS A 51 -6.93 8.33 -0.80
CA CYS A 51 -7.53 8.29 0.53
C CYS A 51 -6.51 8.70 1.60
N ARG A 52 -6.99 8.94 2.81
CA ARG A 52 -6.11 9.27 3.93
C ARG A 52 -5.28 8.04 4.32
N ALA A 53 -3.97 8.24 4.46
CA ALA A 53 -3.09 7.26 5.07
C ALA A 53 -3.26 7.32 6.60
N ALA A 54 -4.12 6.44 7.11
CA ALA A 54 -4.40 6.27 8.54
C ALA A 54 -4.78 4.81 8.81
N ALA A 55 -4.74 4.38 10.07
CA ALA A 55 -5.22 3.06 10.44
C ALA A 55 -6.71 2.90 10.09
N TRP A 56 -7.04 1.84 9.34
CA TRP A 56 -8.40 1.53 8.93
C TRP A 56 -9.03 0.53 9.89
N THR A 57 -9.65 1.04 10.95
CA THR A 57 -10.20 0.22 12.05
C THR A 57 -11.32 -0.71 11.60
N SER A 58 -12.21 -0.28 10.71
CA SER A 58 -13.27 -1.13 10.16
C SER A 58 -12.71 -2.29 9.34
N THR A 59 -11.70 -2.04 8.51
CA THR A 59 -10.98 -3.08 7.77
C THR A 59 -10.31 -4.07 8.73
N ARG A 60 -9.65 -3.58 9.78
CA ARG A 60 -9.03 -4.42 10.81
C ARG A 60 -10.04 -5.36 11.45
N SER A 61 -11.18 -4.85 11.94
CA SER A 61 -12.20 -5.67 12.59
C SER A 61 -12.70 -6.78 11.66
N ARG A 62 -12.98 -6.46 10.38
CA ARG A 62 -13.40 -7.45 9.38
C ARG A 62 -12.35 -8.52 9.12
N LEU A 63 -11.06 -8.15 9.11
CA LEU A 63 -9.98 -9.12 8.94
C LEU A 63 -9.88 -10.08 10.14
N GLU A 64 -10.03 -9.57 11.36
CA GLU A 64 -10.03 -10.41 12.58
C GLU A 64 -11.25 -11.32 12.63
N GLU A 65 -12.45 -10.81 12.32
CA GLU A 65 -13.69 -11.60 12.25
C GLU A 65 -13.59 -12.74 11.23
N ARG A 66 -13.13 -12.44 10.01
CA ARG A 66 -12.92 -13.46 8.97
C ARG A 66 -11.87 -14.48 9.35
N LYS A 67 -10.80 -14.06 10.03
CA LYS A 67 -9.77 -14.97 10.54
C LYS A 67 -10.33 -15.91 11.59
N ALA A 68 -11.11 -15.40 12.54
CA ALA A 68 -11.77 -16.21 13.57
C ALA A 68 -12.76 -17.21 12.96
N ALA A 69 -13.43 -16.84 11.86
CA ALA A 69 -14.32 -17.71 11.10
C ALA A 69 -13.60 -18.71 10.16
N GLY A 70 -12.27 -18.75 10.13
CA GLY A 70 -11.51 -19.62 9.22
C GLY A 70 -11.54 -19.21 7.74
N LEU A 71 -12.05 -18.01 7.42
CA LEU A 71 -12.23 -17.49 6.05
C LEU A 71 -10.98 -16.78 5.50
N ASN A 72 -9.81 -17.18 5.96
CA ASN A 72 -8.53 -16.56 5.61
C ASN A 72 -7.74 -17.33 4.55
N ALA A 73 -8.16 -18.54 4.18
CA ALA A 73 -7.58 -19.38 3.11
C ALA A 73 -6.03 -19.34 3.09
N THR A 74 -5.42 -19.41 4.27
CA THR A 74 -3.95 -19.32 4.48
C THR A 74 -3.26 -18.06 3.93
N MET A 75 -4.01 -17.00 3.57
CA MET A 75 -3.51 -15.72 3.05
C MET A 75 -2.73 -14.93 4.12
N ALA A 76 -1.50 -15.37 4.40
CA ALA A 76 -0.66 -14.86 5.47
C ALA A 76 -0.34 -13.37 5.31
N PHE A 77 -0.17 -12.88 4.08
CA PHE A 77 0.07 -11.46 3.81
C PHE A 77 -1.02 -10.56 4.45
N THR A 78 -2.28 -10.95 4.30
CA THR A 78 -3.43 -10.16 4.78
C THR A 78 -3.78 -10.48 6.23
N PHE A 79 -3.76 -11.75 6.64
CA PHE A 79 -4.35 -12.21 7.92
C PHE A 79 -3.34 -12.59 9.01
N LYS A 80 -2.02 -12.68 8.72
CA LYS A 80 -1.01 -13.01 9.75
C LYS A 80 -0.98 -11.94 10.83
N ASN A 81 -1.03 -10.67 10.43
CA ASN A 81 -1.05 -9.52 11.34
C ASN A 81 -2.02 -8.44 10.82
N PRO A 82 -3.34 -8.55 11.11
CA PRO A 82 -4.34 -7.59 10.66
C PRO A 82 -4.06 -6.14 11.08
N ALA A 83 -3.45 -5.93 12.24
CA ALA A 83 -3.04 -4.59 12.70
C ALA A 83 -1.98 -3.96 11.79
N ARG A 84 -1.09 -4.76 11.18
CA ARG A 84 -0.10 -4.29 10.20
C ARG A 84 -0.73 -4.10 8.81
N SER A 85 -1.54 -5.05 8.34
CA SER A 85 -2.11 -5.02 6.98
C SER A 85 -3.22 -3.97 6.80
N SER A 86 -3.75 -3.40 7.89
CA SER A 86 -4.77 -2.33 7.87
C SER A 86 -4.24 -0.94 8.25
N ASP A 87 -2.93 -0.77 8.41
CA ASP A 87 -2.33 0.49 8.84
C ASP A 87 -1.18 0.91 7.91
N PRO A 88 -1.47 1.69 6.85
CA PRO A 88 -0.46 2.11 5.88
C PRO A 88 0.63 3.00 6.49
N THR A 89 0.37 3.64 7.65
CA THR A 89 1.37 4.49 8.31
C THR A 89 2.55 3.70 8.89
N ARG A 90 2.39 2.37 9.00
CA ARG A 90 3.47 1.44 9.39
C ARG A 90 4.40 1.09 8.24
N VAL A 91 3.97 1.29 7.00
CA VAL A 91 4.81 1.07 5.81
C VAL A 91 5.68 2.29 5.56
N LEU A 92 5.10 3.49 5.56
CA LEU A 92 5.81 4.75 5.38
C LEU A 92 5.47 5.71 6.50
N LYS A 93 6.48 6.05 7.33
CA LYS A 93 6.33 7.02 8.41
C LYS A 93 5.93 8.38 7.83
N ASN A 94 5.02 9.06 8.52
CA ASN A 94 4.50 10.37 8.14
C ASN A 94 3.72 10.41 6.82
N ALA A 95 3.36 9.27 6.21
CA ALA A 95 2.45 9.28 5.07
C ALA A 95 1.11 9.95 5.45
N SER A 96 0.66 10.93 4.67
CA SER A 96 -0.61 11.63 4.87
C SER A 96 -1.72 11.12 3.94
N THR A 97 -1.33 10.70 2.73
CA THR A 97 -2.22 10.34 1.63
C THR A 97 -1.72 9.06 0.96
N LEU A 98 -2.64 8.17 0.62
CA LEU A 98 -2.40 7.00 -0.21
C LEU A 98 -3.06 7.28 -1.57
N LEU A 99 -2.28 7.25 -2.64
CA LEU A 99 -2.76 7.30 -4.02
C LEU A 99 -2.90 5.88 -4.54
N VAL A 100 -4.01 5.60 -5.22
CA VAL A 100 -4.33 4.29 -5.77
C VAL A 100 -4.67 4.45 -7.25
N GLY A 101 -3.93 3.74 -8.10
CA GLY A 101 -4.22 3.58 -9.51
C GLY A 101 -4.79 2.20 -9.79
N ALA A 102 -5.73 2.12 -10.73
CA ALA A 102 -6.25 0.86 -11.23
C ALA A 102 -6.15 0.81 -12.76
N ARG A 103 -5.77 -0.37 -13.26
CA ARG A 103 -5.79 -0.71 -14.68
C ARG A 103 -6.75 -1.89 -14.88
N SER A 104 -7.65 -1.75 -15.84
CA SER A 104 -8.55 -2.78 -16.29
C SER A 104 -7.76 -3.89 -16.98
N TYR A 105 -8.03 -5.13 -16.56
CA TYR A 105 -7.59 -6.34 -17.25
C TYR A 105 -8.72 -6.93 -18.10
N VAL A 106 -9.81 -6.18 -18.36
CA VAL A 106 -10.89 -6.65 -19.23
C VAL A 106 -10.33 -6.81 -20.64
N GLN A 107 -10.36 -8.04 -21.14
CA GLN A 107 -9.98 -8.37 -22.51
C GLN A 107 -11.23 -8.62 -23.36
N ALA A 108 -11.18 -8.20 -24.62
CA ALA A 108 -12.16 -8.63 -25.60
C ALA A 108 -12.07 -10.16 -25.74
N ARG A 109 -13.21 -10.83 -25.65
CA ARG A 109 -13.31 -12.28 -25.82
C ARG A 109 -13.79 -12.57 -27.24
N ALA A 110 -13.22 -13.58 -27.87
CA ALA A 110 -13.81 -14.12 -29.09
C ALA A 110 -15.20 -14.67 -28.76
N ASP A 111 -16.08 -14.68 -29.75
CA ASP A 111 -17.37 -15.33 -29.61
C ASP A 111 -17.18 -16.84 -29.39
N GLU A 112 -18.12 -17.47 -28.70
CA GLU A 112 -17.96 -18.84 -28.25
C GLU A 112 -17.82 -19.84 -29.41
N GLU A 113 -18.38 -19.53 -30.57
CA GLU A 113 -18.29 -20.37 -31.76
C GLU A 113 -16.86 -20.37 -32.32
N SER A 114 -16.24 -19.19 -32.44
CA SER A 114 -14.81 -19.06 -32.77
C SER A 114 -13.91 -19.75 -31.75
N GLU A 115 -14.20 -19.62 -30.45
CA GLU A 115 -13.42 -20.30 -29.40
C GLU A 115 -13.51 -21.82 -29.55
N ARG A 116 -14.72 -22.39 -29.71
CA ARG A 116 -14.91 -23.83 -29.88
C ARG A 116 -14.24 -24.35 -31.16
N ALA A 117 -14.34 -23.63 -32.27
CA ALA A 117 -13.68 -23.99 -33.52
C ALA A 117 -12.15 -24.06 -33.36
N ALA A 118 -11.55 -23.16 -32.58
CA ALA A 118 -10.10 -23.14 -32.34
C ALA A 118 -9.59 -24.36 -31.57
N PHE A 119 -10.42 -24.97 -30.70
CA PHE A 119 -10.03 -26.14 -29.90
C PHE A 119 -10.32 -27.48 -30.59
N GLY A 120 -11.17 -27.49 -31.64
CA GLY A 120 -11.53 -28.72 -32.36
C GLY A 120 -12.12 -29.78 -31.41
N THR A 121 -11.43 -30.92 -31.27
CA THR A 121 -11.82 -32.02 -30.38
C THR A 121 -11.16 -31.98 -29.00
N ALA A 122 -10.30 -30.99 -28.73
CA ALA A 122 -9.62 -30.86 -27.43
C ALA A 122 -10.57 -30.37 -26.33
N VAL A 123 -10.30 -30.78 -25.09
CA VAL A 123 -11.04 -30.28 -23.92
C VAL A 123 -10.60 -28.85 -23.63
N ALA A 124 -11.52 -27.90 -23.76
CA ALA A 124 -11.28 -26.51 -23.42
C ALA A 124 -11.32 -26.29 -21.89
N ALA A 125 -10.40 -25.48 -21.38
CA ALA A 125 -10.40 -24.98 -20.01
C ALA A 125 -10.26 -23.45 -20.02
N GLN A 126 -10.63 -22.80 -18.91
CA GLN A 126 -10.55 -21.35 -18.80
C GLN A 126 -9.57 -20.93 -17.71
N VAL A 127 -8.70 -20.00 -18.06
CA VAL A 127 -7.84 -19.29 -17.13
C VAL A 127 -8.57 -18.03 -16.67
N ALA A 128 -8.46 -17.69 -15.38
CA ALA A 128 -9.01 -16.45 -14.86
C ALA A 128 -8.40 -15.24 -15.60
N ARG A 129 -9.23 -14.25 -15.97
CA ARG A 129 -8.82 -13.11 -16.82
C ARG A 129 -7.61 -12.31 -16.30
N TYR A 130 -7.42 -12.25 -14.99
CA TYR A 130 -6.28 -11.55 -14.40
C TYR A 130 -4.95 -12.30 -14.57
N ALA A 131 -4.98 -13.56 -15.03
CA ALA A 131 -3.82 -14.44 -15.16
C ALA A 131 -3.50 -14.80 -16.62
N THR A 132 -4.09 -14.09 -17.60
CA THR A 132 -3.88 -14.33 -19.04
C THR A 132 -2.86 -13.39 -19.67
N ALA A 133 -2.40 -12.37 -18.95
CA ALA A 133 -1.36 -11.45 -19.37
C ALA A 133 -0.38 -11.20 -18.23
N ASP A 134 0.88 -10.95 -18.56
CA ASP A 134 1.87 -10.52 -17.59
C ASP A 134 1.82 -9.00 -17.43
N HIS A 135 1.12 -8.54 -16.40
CA HIS A 135 0.99 -7.11 -16.08
C HIS A 135 2.14 -6.57 -15.20
N TYR A 136 3.05 -7.42 -14.73
CA TYR A 136 4.07 -7.05 -13.74
C TYR A 136 5.51 -7.42 -14.17
N GLY A 137 5.70 -8.13 -15.29
CA GLY A 137 6.99 -8.59 -15.78
C GLY A 137 8.01 -7.48 -16.07
N GLU A 138 7.56 -6.26 -16.35
CA GLU A 138 8.44 -5.09 -16.57
C GLU A 138 8.91 -4.41 -15.27
N LEU A 139 8.42 -4.84 -14.10
CA LEU A 139 8.78 -4.27 -12.79
C LEU A 139 9.88 -5.06 -12.06
N ALA A 140 10.46 -6.08 -12.71
CA ALA A 140 11.48 -6.98 -12.16
C ALA A 140 12.91 -6.47 -12.39
#